data_AF-A0A518I082-F1
#
_entry.id   AF-A0A518I082-F1
#
_cell.length_a   1.000
_cell.length_b   1.000
_cell.length_c   1.000
_cell.angle_alpha   90.00
_cell.angle_beta   90.00
_cell.angle_gamma   90.00
#
_symmetry.space_group_name_H-M   'P 1'
#
loop_
_entity.id
_entity.type
_entity.pdbx_description
1 polymer ?
#
loop_
_entity_poly.entity_id
_entity_poly.type
_entity_poly.pdbx_seq_one_letter_code
_entity_poly.pdbx_strand_id
1 'polypeptide(L)'
;MSKSPKIRSNLKAADRRRRRRNLAGRGGDPQTAPGDACRGQSDGVDVPQLLIEAVLGVAGREAALNDSAVIGALRAVQNGSTSRSAFTQTVCGEMIHRLDAAGVSETQRRKAAGELLTIALDNTDSQSPHQLIRYLALIAS
;
A
#
# COMPACT_ATOMS: atom_id res chain seq x y z
N MET A 1 43.60 -18.75 18.93
CA MET A 1 42.45 -17.82 18.84
C MET A 1 41.15 -18.62 18.81
N SER A 2 40.46 -18.70 19.96
CA SER A 2 39.31 -19.57 20.18
C SER A 2 38.01 -18.95 19.63
N LYS A 3 37.52 -19.46 18.49
CA LYS A 3 36.24 -19.04 17.91
C LYS A 3 35.08 -19.72 18.65
N SER A 4 34.11 -18.90 19.01
CA SER A 4 33.17 -19.11 20.12
C SER A 4 32.08 -20.17 19.87
N PRO A 5 31.67 -20.95 20.88
CA PRO A 5 30.68 -22.04 20.78
C PRO A 5 29.21 -21.58 20.56
N LYS A 6 28.93 -20.27 20.59
CA LYS A 6 27.57 -19.71 20.49
C LYS A 6 26.95 -19.79 19.09
N ILE A 7 27.76 -19.85 18.03
CA ILE A 7 27.27 -19.86 16.64
C ILE A 7 26.59 -21.20 16.29
N ARG A 8 27.10 -22.32 16.81
CA ARG A 8 26.56 -23.66 16.52
C ARG A 8 25.18 -23.89 17.16
N SER A 9 24.90 -23.27 18.31
CA SER A 9 23.61 -23.37 19.01
C SER A 9 22.47 -22.69 18.23
N ASN A 10 22.73 -21.49 17.69
CA ASN A 10 21.73 -20.74 16.92
C ASN A 10 21.35 -21.42 15.60
N LEU A 11 22.31 -22.08 14.94
CA LEU A 11 22.05 -22.82 13.70
C LEU A 11 21.12 -24.02 13.94
N LYS A 12 21.29 -24.73 15.05
CA LYS A 12 20.45 -25.89 15.43
C LYS A 12 19.02 -25.47 15.85
N ALA A 13 18.87 -24.28 16.43
CA ALA A 13 17.55 -23.71 16.77
C ALA A 13 16.77 -23.24 15.52
N ALA A 14 17.46 -22.70 14.51
CA ALA A 14 16.85 -22.27 13.26
C ALA A 14 16.33 -23.47 12.42
N ASP A 15 17.08 -24.58 12.37
CA ASP A 15 16.69 -25.76 11.59
C ASP A 15 15.44 -26.46 12.17
N ARG A 16 15.33 -26.56 13.51
CA ARG A 16 14.11 -27.07 14.17
C ARG A 16 12.86 -26.26 13.83
N ARG A 17 12.97 -24.93 13.68
CA ARG A 17 11.85 -24.05 13.31
C ARG A 17 11.40 -24.24 11.86
N ARG A 18 12.33 -24.55 10.94
CA ARG A 18 11.98 -24.88 9.54
C ARG A 18 11.24 -26.21 9.45
N ARG A 19 11.71 -27.25 10.14
CA ARG A 19 11.04 -28.58 10.10
C ARG A 19 9.61 -28.55 10.65
N ARG A 20 9.31 -27.74 11.66
CA ARG A 20 7.94 -27.59 12.18
C ARG A 20 6.96 -26.91 11.22
N ARG A 21 7.42 -26.07 10.29
CA ARG A 21 6.54 -25.41 9.32
C ARG A 21 6.07 -26.35 8.21
N ASN A 22 6.87 -27.35 7.83
CA ASN A 22 6.54 -28.26 6.72
C ASN A 22 5.60 -29.41 7.11
N LEU A 23 5.28 -29.59 8.39
CA LEU A 23 4.35 -30.62 8.87
C LEU A 23 2.91 -30.12 9.07
N ALA A 24 2.67 -28.81 9.00
CA ALA A 24 1.34 -28.20 9.13
C ALA A 24 0.71 -27.79 7.78
N GLY A 25 1.34 -28.15 6.65
CA GLY A 25 0.95 -27.71 5.29
C GLY A 25 0.38 -28.80 4.39
N ARG A 26 -0.21 -29.87 4.95
CA ARG A 26 -0.98 -30.86 4.16
C ARG A 26 -2.38 -30.98 4.75
N GLY A 27 -3.32 -30.25 4.18
CA GLY A 27 -4.73 -30.38 4.50
C GLY A 27 -5.58 -29.34 3.78
N GLY A 28 -6.13 -29.72 2.62
CA GLY A 28 -7.31 -29.10 2.03
C GLY A 28 -7.06 -28.27 0.78
N ASP A 29 -7.17 -28.90 -0.39
CA ASP A 29 -7.84 -28.26 -1.53
C ASP A 29 -9.30 -27.99 -1.12
N PRO A 30 -9.81 -26.80 -1.44
CA PRO A 30 -10.83 -26.79 -2.49
C PRO A 30 -10.49 -25.78 -3.57
N GLN A 31 -10.41 -26.33 -4.78
CA GLN A 31 -10.68 -25.68 -6.05
C GLN A 31 -11.85 -24.68 -5.90
N THR A 32 -11.52 -23.40 -5.77
CA THR A 32 -12.47 -22.30 -5.78
C THR A 32 -11.96 -21.32 -6.83
N ALA A 33 -12.62 -21.30 -7.99
CA ALA A 33 -12.48 -20.20 -8.92
C ALA A 33 -12.99 -18.91 -8.25
N PRO A 34 -12.39 -17.75 -8.57
CA PRO A 34 -13.14 -16.49 -8.57
C PRO A 34 -13.07 -15.91 -10.00
N GLY A 35 -14.14 -15.80 -10.78
CA GLY A 35 -15.53 -15.68 -10.37
C GLY A 35 -15.75 -14.32 -9.71
N ASP A 36 -16.07 -13.31 -10.51
CA ASP A 36 -16.60 -12.00 -10.10
C ASP A 36 -15.82 -11.23 -9.01
N ALA A 37 -14.86 -10.43 -9.44
CA ALA A 37 -14.33 -9.31 -8.65
C ALA A 37 -15.33 -8.14 -8.49
N CYS A 38 -16.64 -8.37 -8.66
CA CYS A 38 -17.70 -7.36 -8.57
C CYS A 38 -18.63 -7.55 -7.36
N ARG A 39 -18.25 -8.34 -6.34
CA ARG A 39 -19.12 -8.59 -5.18
C ARG A 39 -18.53 -8.10 -3.86
N GLY A 40 -18.58 -6.77 -3.72
CA GLY A 40 -18.27 -6.07 -2.48
C GLY A 40 -18.82 -4.64 -2.44
N GLN A 41 -19.86 -4.30 -3.22
CA GLN A 41 -20.60 -3.06 -3.01
C GLN A 41 -21.48 -3.21 -1.76
N SER A 42 -20.86 -3.00 -0.60
CA SER A 42 -21.56 -2.30 0.47
C SER A 42 -21.80 -0.87 0.01
N ASP A 43 -22.98 -0.30 0.27
CA ASP A 43 -23.32 1.14 0.18
C ASP A 43 -22.36 1.99 1.02
N GLY A 44 -21.11 2.01 0.62
CA GLY A 44 -19.96 2.44 1.39
C GLY A 44 -19.04 3.17 0.46
N VAL A 45 -18.61 4.34 0.91
CA VAL A 45 -17.69 5.23 0.19
C VAL A 45 -16.50 4.41 -0.33
N ASP A 46 -16.25 4.51 -1.64
CA ASP A 46 -15.08 3.90 -2.28
C ASP A 46 -13.82 4.69 -1.89
N VAL A 47 -13.24 4.32 -0.75
CA VAL A 47 -12.08 5.01 -0.17
C VAL A 47 -10.85 4.94 -1.09
N PRO A 48 -10.48 3.79 -1.68
CA PRO A 48 -9.42 3.75 -2.68
C PRO A 48 -9.66 4.69 -3.86
N GLN A 49 -10.89 4.74 -4.40
CA GLN A 49 -11.21 5.64 -5.50
C GLN A 49 -11.04 7.11 -5.09
N LEU A 50 -11.50 7.51 -3.90
CA LEU A 50 -11.29 8.88 -3.41
C LEU A 50 -9.81 9.27 -3.28
N LEU A 51 -8.96 8.32 -2.86
CA LEU A 51 -7.52 8.54 -2.78
C LEU A 51 -6.90 8.70 -4.17
N ILE A 52 -7.35 7.90 -5.14
CA ILE A 52 -6.89 7.98 -6.54
C ILE A 52 -7.29 9.32 -7.15
N GLU A 53 -8.54 9.73 -6.99
CA GLU A 53 -9.03 11.01 -7.49
C GLU A 53 -8.31 12.21 -6.85
N ALA A 54 -7.94 12.12 -5.56
CA ALA A 54 -7.11 13.13 -4.91
C ALA A 54 -5.74 13.26 -5.60
N VAL A 55 -5.07 12.12 -5.87
CA VAL A 55 -3.77 12.11 -6.57
C VAL A 55 -3.91 12.71 -7.97
N LEU A 56 -4.88 12.26 -8.75
CA LEU A 56 -5.08 12.73 -10.12
C LEU A 56 -5.49 14.21 -10.17
N GLY A 57 -6.28 14.66 -9.20
CA GLY A 57 -6.63 16.07 -9.04
C GLY A 57 -5.41 16.96 -8.76
N VAL A 58 -4.45 16.49 -7.95
CA VAL A 58 -3.18 17.22 -7.76
C VAL A 58 -2.28 17.10 -9.00
N ALA A 59 -2.17 15.92 -9.61
CA ALA A 59 -1.37 15.70 -10.81
C ALA A 59 -1.81 16.59 -12.00
N GLY A 60 -3.12 16.85 -12.14
CA GLY A 60 -3.65 17.76 -13.15
C GLY A 60 -3.35 19.24 -12.89
N ARG A 61 -3.03 19.62 -11.65
CA ARG A 61 -2.70 21.00 -11.23
C ARG A 61 -1.19 21.22 -11.14
N GLU A 62 -0.44 20.20 -10.75
CA GLU A 62 1.01 20.26 -10.50
C GLU A 62 1.76 19.30 -11.41
N ALA A 63 2.29 19.82 -12.52
CA ALA A 63 3.07 19.06 -13.49
C ALA A 63 4.38 18.47 -12.92
N ALA A 64 4.86 18.99 -11.79
CA ALA A 64 6.07 18.51 -11.11
C ALA A 64 5.81 17.32 -10.16
N LEU A 65 4.54 16.90 -10.00
CA LEU A 65 4.21 15.77 -9.12
C LEU A 65 4.82 14.48 -9.67
N ASN A 66 5.53 13.76 -8.79
CA ASN A 66 6.16 12.49 -9.12
C ASN A 66 5.66 11.37 -8.20
N ASP A 67 5.93 10.13 -8.61
CA ASP A 67 5.50 8.93 -7.90
C ASP A 67 6.03 8.91 -6.46
N SER A 68 7.23 9.47 -6.20
CA SER A 68 7.81 9.52 -4.86
C SER A 68 7.00 10.38 -3.89
N ALA A 69 6.41 11.47 -4.38
CA ALA A 69 5.54 12.34 -3.59
C ALA A 69 4.22 11.63 -3.26
N VAL A 70 3.65 10.89 -4.20
CA VAL A 70 2.43 10.08 -4.02
C VAL A 70 2.67 8.96 -3.00
N ILE A 71 3.79 8.23 -3.12
CA ILE A 71 4.19 7.20 -2.14
C ILE A 71 4.38 7.80 -0.75
N GLY A 72 5.03 8.96 -0.67
CA GLY A 72 5.18 9.70 0.57
C GLY A 72 3.84 10.07 1.20
N ALA A 73 2.85 10.43 0.39
CA ALA A 73 1.53 10.85 0.86
C ALA A 73 0.72 9.65 1.36
N LEU A 74 0.72 8.54 0.61
CA LEU A 74 0.08 7.29 1.04
C LEU A 74 0.68 6.78 2.36
N ARG A 75 2.01 6.85 2.52
CA ARG A 75 2.67 6.51 3.80
C ARG A 75 2.26 7.47 4.93
N ALA A 76 2.14 8.77 4.64
CA ALA A 76 1.70 9.76 5.61
C ALA A 76 0.28 9.47 6.10
N VAL A 77 -0.66 9.21 5.18
CA VAL A 77 -2.05 8.86 5.50
C VAL A 77 -2.13 7.54 6.27
N GLN A 78 -1.40 6.50 5.83
CA GLN A 78 -1.37 5.19 6.50
C GLN A 78 -0.89 5.29 7.96
N ASN A 79 0.14 6.11 8.21
CA ASN A 79 0.75 6.24 9.53
C ASN A 79 0.12 7.36 10.39
N GLY A 80 -0.79 8.17 9.82
CA GLY A 80 -1.27 9.39 10.48
C GLY A 80 -0.15 10.39 10.75
N SER A 81 0.84 10.47 9.87
CA SER A 81 2.02 11.34 10.01
C SER A 81 2.04 12.42 8.95
N THR A 82 2.88 13.44 9.15
CA THR A 82 3.08 14.53 8.17
C THR A 82 4.42 14.37 7.47
N SER A 83 4.45 14.54 6.15
CA SER A 83 5.70 14.58 5.39
C SER A 83 6.38 15.95 5.47
N ARG A 84 7.68 16.01 5.18
CA ARG A 84 8.47 17.25 5.09
C ARG A 84 8.48 17.87 3.68
N SER A 85 8.12 17.09 2.66
CA SER A 85 8.08 17.57 1.27
C SER A 85 6.77 18.33 1.02
N ALA A 86 6.86 19.53 0.44
CA ALA A 86 5.70 20.33 0.07
C ALA A 86 4.76 19.57 -0.87
N PHE A 87 5.29 18.92 -1.90
CA PHE A 87 4.51 18.10 -2.84
C PHE A 87 3.76 16.96 -2.15
N THR A 88 4.43 16.29 -1.20
CA THR A 88 3.80 15.22 -0.41
C THR A 88 2.71 15.77 0.51
N GLN A 89 2.92 16.96 1.09
CA GLN A 89 1.91 17.62 1.92
C GLN A 89 0.68 18.03 1.10
N THR A 90 0.87 18.55 -0.12
CA THR A 90 -0.24 18.89 -1.03
C THR A 90 -1.12 17.67 -1.31
N VAL A 91 -0.51 16.56 -1.74
CA VAL A 91 -1.26 15.32 -2.04
C VAL A 91 -1.92 14.75 -0.78
N CYS A 92 -1.21 14.72 0.34
CA CYS A 92 -1.74 14.23 1.61
C CYS A 92 -2.94 15.10 2.09
N GLY A 93 -2.83 16.42 1.97
CA GLY A 93 -3.90 17.36 2.32
C GLY A 93 -5.13 17.18 1.46
N GLU A 94 -4.96 17.03 0.14
CA GLU A 94 -6.08 16.75 -0.77
C GLU A 94 -6.76 15.40 -0.45
N MET A 95 -5.97 14.34 -0.17
CA MET A 95 -6.51 13.04 0.25
C MET A 95 -7.34 13.18 1.52
N ILE A 96 -6.79 13.80 2.56
CA ILE A 96 -7.48 13.98 3.84
C ILE A 96 -8.76 14.79 3.66
N HIS A 97 -8.70 15.89 2.92
CA HIS A 97 -9.86 16.74 2.64
C HIS A 97 -11.01 15.97 1.99
N ARG A 98 -10.74 15.15 0.97
CA ARG A 98 -11.79 14.34 0.31
C ARG A 98 -12.34 13.25 1.21
N LEU A 99 -11.48 12.61 2.00
CA LEU A 99 -11.88 11.57 2.94
C LEU A 99 -12.72 12.13 4.10
N ASP A 100 -12.41 13.35 4.56
CA ASP A 100 -13.21 14.09 5.54
C ASP A 100 -14.58 14.47 4.97
N ALA A 101 -14.62 15.01 3.75
CA ALA A 101 -15.86 15.37 3.07
C ALA A 101 -16.79 14.16 2.87
N ALA A 102 -16.22 12.98 2.65
CA ALA A 102 -16.98 11.74 2.52
C ALA A 102 -17.26 11.01 3.85
N GLY A 103 -16.89 11.58 4.99
CA GLY A 103 -17.15 11.00 6.32
C GLY A 103 -16.42 9.68 6.59
N VAL A 104 -15.29 9.44 5.90
CA VAL A 104 -14.54 8.18 6.04
C VAL A 104 -13.84 8.13 7.40
N SER A 105 -13.99 7.02 8.14
CA SER A 105 -13.31 6.86 9.43
C SER A 105 -11.79 6.74 9.29
N GLU A 106 -11.03 7.14 10.32
CA GLU A 106 -9.56 7.06 10.31
C GLU A 106 -9.06 5.62 10.03
N THR A 107 -9.72 4.62 10.60
CA THR A 107 -9.40 3.20 10.36
C THR A 107 -9.56 2.81 8.89
N GLN A 108 -10.64 3.24 8.24
CA GLN A 108 -10.86 2.99 6.81
C GLN A 108 -9.81 3.72 5.96
N ARG A 109 -9.47 4.97 6.29
CA ARG A 109 -8.42 5.72 5.59
C ARG A 109 -7.07 5.00 5.64
N ARG A 110 -6.65 4.57 6.84
CA ARG A 110 -5.38 3.88 7.04
C ARG A 110 -5.33 2.54 6.29
N LYS A 111 -6.44 1.80 6.31
CA LYS A 111 -6.56 0.53 5.57
C LYS A 111 -6.44 0.76 4.07
N ALA A 112 -7.25 1.64 3.50
CA ALA A 112 -7.25 1.93 2.06
C ALA A 112 -5.92 2.53 1.60
N ALA A 113 -5.32 3.44 2.37
CA ALA A 113 -4.00 3.98 2.07
C ALA A 113 -2.91 2.90 2.10
N GLY A 114 -3.01 1.92 3.00
CA GLY A 114 -2.10 0.77 3.04
C GLY A 114 -2.24 -0.15 1.83
N GLU A 115 -3.47 -0.48 1.44
CA GLU A 115 -3.75 -1.31 0.24
C GLU A 115 -3.26 -0.61 -1.03
N LEU A 116 -3.58 0.68 -1.18
CA LEU A 116 -3.14 1.48 -2.31
C LEU A 116 -1.62 1.70 -2.31
N LEU A 117 -0.97 1.80 -1.14
CA LEU A 117 0.49 1.87 -1.04
C LEU A 117 1.16 0.58 -1.54
N THR A 118 0.61 -0.60 -1.26
CA THR A 118 1.13 -1.85 -1.79
C THR A 118 1.08 -1.86 -3.31
N ILE A 119 -0.08 -1.54 -3.90
CA ILE A 119 -0.25 -1.42 -5.36
C ILE A 119 0.72 -0.37 -5.93
N ALA A 120 0.86 0.76 -5.24
CA ALA A 120 1.69 1.85 -5.70
C ALA A 120 3.16 1.46 -5.78
N LEU A 121 3.67 0.75 -4.77
CA LEU A 121 5.05 0.25 -4.75
C LEU A 121 5.33 -0.72 -5.91
N ASP A 122 4.35 -1.56 -6.27
CA ASP A 122 4.46 -2.49 -7.40
C ASP A 122 4.43 -1.79 -8.78
N ASN A 123 3.97 -0.53 -8.82
CA ASN A 123 3.84 0.28 -10.04
C ASN A 123 4.76 1.50 -10.07
N THR A 124 5.81 1.50 -9.25
CA THR A 124 6.88 2.52 -9.30
C THR A 124 8.11 2.01 -10.04
N ASP A 125 8.76 2.88 -10.81
CA ASP A 125 10.06 2.63 -11.42
C ASP A 125 11.00 3.83 -11.21
N SER A 126 12.23 3.54 -10.79
CA SER A 126 13.31 4.53 -10.65
C SER A 126 13.64 5.25 -11.96
N GLN A 127 13.39 4.63 -13.12
CA GLN A 127 13.64 5.20 -14.44
C GLN A 127 12.43 5.97 -15.00
N SER A 128 11.27 5.85 -14.37
CA SER A 128 10.01 6.44 -14.84
C SER A 128 9.26 7.10 -13.68
N PRO A 129 9.51 8.40 -13.39
CA PRO A 129 9.02 9.09 -12.20
C PRO A 129 7.50 9.37 -12.20
N HIS A 130 6.78 8.95 -13.24
CA HIS A 130 5.34 9.16 -13.42
C HIS A 130 4.60 7.86 -13.77
N GLN A 131 5.24 6.69 -13.64
CA GLN A 131 4.62 5.41 -13.99
C GLN A 131 3.40 5.12 -13.15
N LEU A 132 3.49 5.35 -11.84
CA LEU A 132 2.36 5.17 -10.93
C LEU A 132 1.23 6.11 -11.28
N ILE A 133 1.50 7.40 -11.47
CA ILE A 133 0.46 8.38 -11.81
C ILE A 133 -0.27 7.99 -13.10
N ARG A 134 0.45 7.51 -14.12
CA ARG A 134 -0.14 7.02 -15.38
C ARG A 134 -0.97 5.76 -15.18
N TYR A 135 -0.50 4.83 -14.34
CA TYR A 135 -1.26 3.64 -13.97
C TYR A 135 -2.57 4.01 -13.25
N LEU A 136 -2.51 4.91 -12.27
CA LEU A 136 -3.68 5.40 -11.54
C LEU A 136 -4.70 6.08 -12.46
N ALA A 137 -4.23 6.87 -13.44
CA ALA A 137 -5.09 7.49 -14.43
C ALA A 137 -5.82 6.45 -15.30
N LEU A 138 -5.13 5.35 -15.66
CA LEU A 138 -5.69 4.28 -16.49
C LEU A 138 -6.77 3.47 -15.77
N ILE A 139 -6.61 3.20 -14.47
CA ILE A 139 -7.60 2.45 -13.69
C ILE A 139 -8.79 3.31 -13.23
N ALA A 140 -8.65 4.63 -13.24
CA ALA A 140 -9.71 5.58 -12.90
C ALA A 140 -10.55 6.04 -14.11
N SER A 141 -10.22 5.56 -15.31
CA SER A 141 -10.89 5.89 -16.58
C SER A 141 -12.10 4.99 -16.87
#